data_AF-A0A502F4H2-F1
#
_entry.id   AF-A0A502F4H2-F1
#
_cell.length_a   1.000
_cell.length_b   1.000
_cell.length_c   1.000
_cell.angle_alpha   90.00
_cell.angle_beta   90.00
_cell.angle_gamma   90.00
#
_symmetry.space_group_name_H-M   'P 1'
#
loop_
_entity.id
_entity.type
_entity.pdbx_description
1 polymer ?
#
loop_
_entity_poly.entity_id
_entity_poly.type
_entity_poly.pdbx_seq_one_letter_code
_entity_poly.pdbx_strand_id
1 'polypeptide(L)'
;MSKSTKIQIYFYSILVISIIWLFIFPKPIKNFAPIIFGVPTFPVFMFNFRDKLEDFSRALKKTLPDLFQKYVFDYGISADIGEIVDIGLLSKNEDFENLKDVKLYEMYILCKQSIRLAFLSFCIIALLGVATVYL
;
A
#
# COMPACT_ATOMS: atom_id res chain seq x y z
N MET A 1 1.15 -13.75 -14.97
CA MET A 1 0.97 -12.36 -14.48
C MET A 1 1.37 -12.30 -13.01
N SER A 2 2.33 -11.46 -12.63
CA SER A 2 2.84 -11.43 -11.25
C SER A 2 1.79 -10.85 -10.27
N LYS A 3 1.91 -11.17 -8.98
CA LYS A 3 1.05 -10.58 -7.92
C LYS A 3 1.10 -9.05 -7.94
N SER A 4 2.28 -8.50 -8.22
CA SER A 4 2.51 -7.06 -8.40
C SER A 4 1.63 -6.46 -9.51
N THR A 5 1.56 -7.11 -10.68
CA THR A 5 0.76 -6.64 -11.81
C THR A 5 -0.74 -6.67 -11.51
N LYS A 6 -1.24 -7.69 -10.80
CA LYS A 6 -2.66 -7.79 -10.42
C LYS A 6 -3.11 -6.62 -9.54
N ILE A 7 -2.29 -6.23 -8.56
CA ILE A 7 -2.58 -5.15 -7.62
C ILE A 7 -2.63 -3.79 -8.34
N GLN A 8 -1.74 -3.56 -9.32
CA GLN A 8 -1.78 -2.34 -10.14
C GLN A 8 -3.01 -2.28 -11.03
N ILE A 9 -3.35 -3.39 -11.70
CA ILE A 9 -4.55 -3.46 -12.55
C ILE A 9 -5.80 -3.15 -11.72
N TYR A 10 -5.92 -3.74 -10.53
CA TYR A 10 -7.01 -3.43 -9.61
C TYR A 10 -7.10 -1.93 -9.30
N PHE A 11 -5.98 -1.30 -8.90
CA PHE A 11 -5.92 0.14 -8.64
C PHE A 11 -6.43 0.97 -9.82
N TYR A 12 -5.89 0.71 -11.02
CA TYR A 12 -6.23 1.49 -12.22
C TYR A 12 -7.67 1.25 -12.68
N SER A 13 -8.20 0.04 -12.54
CA SER A 13 -9.60 -0.25 -12.86
C SER A 13 -10.55 0.58 -12.00
N ILE A 14 -10.32 0.67 -10.69
CA ILE A 14 -11.15 1.50 -9.81
C ILE A 14 -10.98 2.99 -10.13
N LEU A 15 -9.76 3.44 -10.44
CA LEU A 15 -9.52 4.83 -10.85
C LEU A 15 -10.31 5.21 -12.10
N VAL A 16 -10.29 4.36 -13.13
CA VAL A 16 -11.05 4.58 -14.37
C VAL A 16 -12.54 4.64 -14.08
N ILE A 17 -13.08 3.74 -13.25
CA ILE A 17 -14.49 3.77 -12.85
C ILE A 17 -14.85 5.09 -12.16
N SER A 18 -14.01 5.56 -11.25
CA SER A 18 -14.23 6.83 -10.53
C SER A 18 -14.16 8.05 -11.46
N ILE A 19 -13.23 8.06 -12.43
CA ILE A 19 -13.15 9.12 -13.44
C ILE A 19 -14.41 9.11 -14.32
N ILE A 20 -14.84 7.94 -14.81
CA ILE A 20 -16.07 7.82 -15.59
C ILE A 20 -17.28 8.32 -14.78
N TRP A 21 -17.35 7.97 -13.49
CA TRP A 21 -18.40 8.43 -12.59
C TRP A 21 -18.46 9.96 -12.50
N LEU A 22 -17.29 10.60 -12.40
CA LEU A 22 -17.16 12.05 -12.29
C LEU A 22 -17.73 12.80 -13.51
N PHE A 23 -17.56 12.26 -14.72
CA PHE A 23 -17.98 12.91 -15.96
C PHE A 23 -19.40 12.57 -16.40
N ILE A 24 -19.92 11.39 -16.07
CA ILE A 24 -21.25 10.95 -16.54
C ILE A 24 -22.37 11.44 -15.63
N PHE A 25 -22.18 11.46 -14.32
CA PHE A 25 -23.26 11.73 -13.38
C PHE A 25 -23.41 13.23 -13.04
N PRO A 26 -24.64 13.74 -12.88
CA PRO A 26 -24.88 15.11 -12.43
C PRO A 26 -24.60 15.27 -10.93
N LYS A 27 -24.57 16.52 -10.45
CA LYS A 27 -24.59 16.79 -9.00
C LYS A 27 -25.96 16.38 -8.43
N PRO A 28 -26.03 15.81 -7.21
CA PRO A 28 -24.92 15.56 -6.28
C PRO A 28 -24.24 14.20 -6.48
N ILE A 29 -24.70 13.35 -7.41
CA ILE A 29 -24.25 11.95 -7.57
C ILE A 29 -22.76 11.86 -7.88
N LYS A 30 -22.21 12.77 -8.69
CA LYS A 30 -20.75 12.78 -8.94
C LYS A 30 -19.89 13.08 -7.72
N ASN A 31 -20.44 13.68 -6.65
CA ASN A 31 -19.71 13.93 -5.40
C ASN A 31 -19.27 12.65 -4.69
N PHE A 32 -19.84 11.50 -5.06
CA PHE A 32 -19.44 10.18 -4.56
C PHE A 32 -18.21 9.59 -5.27
N ALA A 33 -17.70 10.20 -6.36
CA ALA A 33 -16.52 9.70 -7.06
C ALA A 33 -15.28 9.46 -6.16
N PRO A 34 -14.94 10.34 -5.21
CA PRO A 34 -13.85 10.10 -4.27
C PRO A 34 -14.10 8.90 -3.35
N ILE A 35 -15.36 8.63 -2.99
CA ILE A 35 -15.76 7.49 -2.14
C ILE A 35 -15.70 6.18 -2.93
N ILE A 36 -16.25 6.19 -4.16
CA ILE A 36 -16.18 5.07 -5.12
C ILE A 36 -14.73 4.64 -5.35
N PHE A 37 -13.79 5.58 -5.36
CA PHE A 37 -12.37 5.27 -5.45
C PHE A 37 -11.75 4.90 -4.10
N GLY A 38 -12.01 5.68 -3.05
CA GLY A 38 -11.28 5.61 -1.79
C GLY A 38 -11.57 4.35 -0.97
N VAL A 39 -12.84 3.98 -0.82
CA VAL A 39 -13.27 2.83 -0.02
C VAL A 39 -12.66 1.50 -0.52
N PRO A 40 -12.69 1.17 -1.81
CA PRO A 40 -12.08 -0.06 -2.31
C PRO A 40 -10.56 0.02 -2.50
N THR A 41 -9.92 1.19 -2.40
CA THR A 41 -8.47 1.30 -2.63
C THR A 41 -7.68 1.50 -1.34
N PHE A 42 -7.87 2.61 -0.64
CA PHE A 42 -7.01 2.96 0.50
C PHE A 42 -7.01 1.89 1.60
N PRO A 43 -8.17 1.44 2.13
CA PRO A 43 -8.20 0.35 3.11
C PRO A 43 -7.56 -0.93 2.58
N VAL A 44 -7.88 -1.33 1.34
CA VAL A 44 -7.38 -2.56 0.73
C VAL A 44 -5.85 -2.55 0.63
N PHE A 45 -5.24 -1.45 0.20
CA PHE A 45 -3.78 -1.36 0.11
C PHE A 45 -3.11 -1.25 1.48
N MET A 46 -3.77 -0.61 2.45
CA MET A 46 -3.25 -0.53 3.82
C MET A 46 -3.30 -1.90 4.52
N PHE A 47 -4.38 -2.66 4.38
CA PHE A 47 -4.47 -4.03 4.88
C PHE A 47 -3.45 -4.95 4.20
N ASN A 48 -3.35 -4.88 2.86
CA ASN A 48 -2.34 -5.65 2.13
C ASN A 48 -0.91 -5.28 2.55
N PHE A 49 -0.64 -4.01 2.85
CA PHE A 49 0.66 -3.60 3.35
C PHE A 49 0.94 -4.23 4.72
N ARG A 50 0.00 -4.14 5.66
CA ARG A 50 0.14 -4.70 7.00
C ARG A 50 0.41 -6.20 6.97
N ASP A 51 -0.41 -6.95 6.24
CA ASP A 51 -0.31 -8.41 6.11
C ASP A 51 1.06 -8.83 5.55
N LYS A 52 1.48 -8.22 4.44
CA LYS A 52 2.77 -8.52 3.82
C LYS A 52 3.95 -8.08 4.69
N LEU A 53 3.83 -6.97 5.40
CA LEU A 53 4.89 -6.46 6.27
C LEU A 53 5.12 -7.42 7.45
N GLU A 54 4.05 -7.97 7.99
CA GLU A 54 4.13 -8.97 9.06
C GLU A 54 4.81 -10.26 8.55
N ASP A 55 4.38 -10.77 7.40
CA ASP A 55 5.01 -11.92 6.77
C ASP A 55 6.48 -11.68 6.42
N PHE A 56 6.81 -10.50 5.89
CA PHE A 56 8.18 -10.09 5.61
C PHE A 56 9.02 -10.01 6.88
N SER A 57 8.49 -9.41 7.95
CA SER A 57 9.18 -9.27 9.24
C SER A 57 9.50 -10.64 9.85
N ARG A 58 8.54 -11.58 9.83
CA ARG A 58 8.75 -12.96 10.30
C ARG A 58 9.80 -13.68 9.45
N ALA A 59 9.75 -13.53 8.13
CA ALA A 59 10.73 -14.14 7.23
C ALA A 59 12.13 -13.55 7.42
N LEU A 60 12.24 -12.22 7.57
CA LEU A 60 13.49 -11.51 7.80
C LEU A 60 14.12 -11.95 9.13
N LYS A 61 13.32 -12.02 10.21
CA LYS A 61 13.78 -12.50 11.52
C LYS A 61 14.40 -13.89 11.46
N LYS A 62 13.85 -14.77 10.62
CA LYS A 62 14.32 -16.15 10.45
C LYS A 62 15.57 -16.24 9.57
N THR A 63 15.61 -15.48 8.47
CA THR A 63 16.66 -15.63 7.44
C THR A 63 17.87 -14.74 7.71
N LEU A 64 17.65 -13.50 8.17
CA LEU A 64 18.69 -12.49 8.42
C LEU A 64 18.41 -11.77 9.75
N PRO A 65 18.62 -12.45 10.91
CA PRO A 65 18.29 -11.90 12.21
C PRO A 65 19.07 -10.61 12.53
N ASP A 66 20.31 -10.48 12.08
CA ASP A 66 21.11 -9.27 12.29
C ASP A 66 20.50 -8.05 11.58
N LEU A 67 20.04 -8.25 10.34
CA LEU A 67 19.37 -7.22 9.56
C LEU A 67 18.00 -6.89 10.14
N PHE A 68 17.29 -7.90 10.66
CA PHE A 68 16.03 -7.70 11.38
C PHE A 68 16.23 -6.80 12.60
N GLN A 69 17.20 -7.11 13.47
CA GLN A 69 17.47 -6.33 14.69
C GLN A 69 17.87 -4.88 14.41
N LYS A 70 18.50 -4.61 13.26
CA LYS A 70 18.84 -3.24 12.84
C LYS A 70 17.61 -2.37 12.57
N TYR A 71 16.51 -2.96 12.14
CA TYR A 71 15.32 -2.25 11.65
C TYR A 71 14.04 -2.58 12.43
N VAL A 72 14.11 -3.45 13.44
CA VAL A 72 12.94 -3.84 14.24
C VAL A 72 12.51 -2.70 15.15
N PHE A 73 11.20 -2.45 15.17
CA PHE A 73 10.52 -1.67 16.19
C PHE A 73 9.63 -2.61 17.00
N ASP A 74 9.84 -2.58 18.32
CA ASP A 74 8.94 -3.25 19.26
C ASP A 74 7.77 -2.32 19.57
N TYR A 75 6.58 -2.69 19.09
CA TYR A 75 5.33 -1.98 19.38
C TYR A 75 4.67 -2.44 20.69
N GLY A 76 5.31 -3.35 21.43
CA GLY A 76 4.85 -3.87 22.70
C GLY A 76 3.67 -4.85 22.60
N ILE A 77 3.33 -5.43 23.74
CA ILE A 77 2.25 -6.42 23.93
C ILE A 77 0.85 -5.85 23.58
N SER A 78 0.68 -4.54 23.69
CA SER A 78 -0.60 -3.83 23.48
C SER A 78 -1.07 -3.79 22.03
N ALA A 79 -0.21 -4.12 21.06
CA ALA A 79 -0.52 -3.98 19.64
C ALA A 79 -0.97 -5.28 18.96
N ASP A 80 -0.87 -6.46 19.61
CA ASP A 80 -1.12 -7.78 18.99
C ASP A 80 -0.30 -8.05 17.71
N ILE A 81 0.70 -7.20 17.46
CA ILE A 81 1.45 -7.07 16.20
C ILE A 81 2.92 -7.49 16.38
N GLY A 82 3.42 -7.54 17.63
CA GLY A 82 4.78 -7.96 17.95
C GLY A 82 5.86 -7.06 17.33
N GLU A 83 7.04 -7.65 17.15
CA GLU A 83 8.22 -7.03 16.54
C GLU A 83 8.03 -6.89 15.02
N ILE A 84 7.93 -5.66 14.53
CA ILE A 84 7.80 -5.34 13.09
C ILE A 84 9.03 -4.58 12.59
N VAL A 85 9.44 -4.86 11.36
CA VAL A 85 10.54 -4.15 10.70
C VAL A 85 10.05 -2.84 10.12
N ASP A 86 10.75 -1.73 10.38
CA ASP A 86 10.61 -0.51 9.60
C ASP A 86 11.34 -0.65 8.26
N ILE A 87 10.57 -0.83 7.19
CA ILE A 87 11.11 -0.99 5.84
C ILE A 87 11.41 0.35 5.13
N GLY A 88 11.14 1.49 5.77
CA GLY A 88 11.29 2.81 5.16
C GLY A 88 10.20 3.08 4.13
N LEU A 89 9.16 3.80 4.55
CA LEU A 89 7.94 4.03 3.75
C LEU A 89 8.18 4.86 2.48
N LEU A 90 9.13 5.80 2.55
CA LEU A 90 9.39 6.82 1.53
C LEU A 90 10.87 6.95 1.15
N SER A 91 11.77 6.27 1.87
CA SER A 91 13.20 6.28 1.62
C SER A 91 13.65 4.99 0.93
N LYS A 92 14.68 5.09 0.08
CA LYS A 92 15.40 3.88 -0.34
C LYS A 92 16.07 3.27 0.91
N ASN A 93 15.85 1.99 1.13
CA ASN A 93 16.59 1.22 2.10
C ASN A 93 17.55 0.30 1.33
N GLU A 94 18.81 0.72 1.22
CA GLU A 94 19.81 0.00 0.41
C GLU A 94 20.03 -1.44 0.88
N ASP A 95 19.84 -1.71 2.17
CA ASP A 95 19.99 -3.08 2.70
C ASP A 95 18.87 -3.99 2.18
N PHE A 96 17.63 -3.49 2.06
CA PHE A 96 16.51 -4.26 1.53
C PHE A 96 16.50 -4.35 -0.01
N GLU A 97 16.99 -3.32 -0.70
CA GLU A 97 17.14 -3.33 -2.16
C GLU A 97 18.22 -4.33 -2.63
N ASN A 98 19.20 -4.63 -1.78
CA ASN A 98 20.32 -5.54 -2.09
C ASN A 98 20.13 -6.95 -1.48
N LEU A 99 18.91 -7.33 -1.10
CA LEU A 99 18.62 -8.67 -0.58
C LEU A 99 18.96 -9.75 -1.62
N LYS A 100 19.85 -10.67 -1.25
CA LYS A 100 20.24 -11.81 -2.09
C LYS A 100 19.17 -12.91 -2.16
N ASP A 101 18.35 -13.02 -1.12
CA ASP A 101 17.25 -13.98 -1.07
C ASP A 101 16.09 -13.48 -1.94
N VAL A 102 15.85 -14.18 -3.06
CA VAL A 102 14.83 -13.81 -4.05
C VAL A 102 13.43 -13.76 -3.44
N LYS A 103 13.09 -14.71 -2.56
CA LYS A 103 11.76 -14.77 -1.96
C LYS A 103 11.56 -13.62 -0.99
N LEU A 104 12.56 -13.32 -0.17
CA LEU A 104 12.53 -12.23 0.78
C LEU A 104 12.49 -10.86 0.06
N TYR A 105 13.23 -10.72 -1.03
CA TYR A 105 13.19 -9.54 -1.89
C TYR A 105 11.81 -9.34 -2.53
N GLU A 106 11.18 -10.41 -3.05
CA GLU A 106 9.81 -10.32 -3.57
C GLU A 106 8.80 -9.85 -2.52
N MET A 107 8.92 -10.34 -1.29
CA MET A 107 8.08 -9.91 -0.17
C MET A 107 8.28 -8.43 0.15
N TYR A 108 9.54 -7.95 0.19
CA TYR A 108 9.88 -6.54 0.36
C TYR A 108 9.26 -5.67 -0.73
N ILE A 109 9.43 -6.04 -2.01
CA ILE A 109 8.87 -5.29 -3.14
C ILE A 109 7.34 -5.22 -3.05
N LEU A 110 6.70 -6.32 -2.65
CA LEU A 110 5.25 -6.35 -2.47
C LEU A 110 4.77 -5.46 -1.33
N CYS A 111 5.53 -5.32 -0.24
CA CYS A 111 5.23 -4.39 0.86
C CYS A 111 5.33 -2.94 0.36
N LYS A 112 6.48 -2.60 -0.25
CA LYS A 112 6.78 -1.26 -0.77
C LYS A 112 5.74 -0.81 -1.81
N GLN A 113 5.31 -1.72 -2.67
CA GLN A 113 4.28 -1.45 -3.65
C GLN A 113 2.91 -1.20 -2.99
N SER A 114 2.52 -2.02 -2.02
CA SER A 114 1.24 -1.85 -1.31
C SER A 114 1.15 -0.50 -0.62
N ILE A 115 2.18 -0.10 0.12
CA ILE A 115 2.16 1.18 0.82
C ILE A 115 2.23 2.38 -0.12
N ARG A 116 2.98 2.29 -1.23
CA ARG A 116 2.99 3.31 -2.28
C ARG A 116 1.61 3.50 -2.90
N LEU A 117 0.88 2.41 -3.15
CA LEU A 117 -0.48 2.48 -3.68
C LEU A 117 -1.47 3.02 -2.65
N ALA A 118 -1.33 2.70 -1.37
CA ALA A 118 -2.13 3.30 -0.30
C ALA A 118 -1.93 4.83 -0.24
N PHE A 119 -0.68 5.29 -0.28
CA PHE A 119 -0.38 6.73 -0.30
C PHE A 119 -0.94 7.40 -1.57
N LEU A 120 -0.75 6.78 -2.73
CA LEU A 120 -1.30 7.29 -3.98
C LEU A 120 -2.84 7.35 -3.95
N SER A 121 -3.50 6.35 -3.37
CA SER A 121 -4.93 6.35 -3.14
C SER A 121 -5.37 7.55 -2.31
N PHE A 122 -4.68 7.81 -1.21
CA PHE A 122 -4.97 8.96 -0.36
C PHE A 122 -4.89 10.29 -1.12
N CYS A 123 -3.82 10.49 -1.91
CA CYS A 123 -3.67 11.69 -2.75
C CYS A 123 -4.77 11.82 -3.81
N ILE A 124 -5.14 10.72 -4.47
CA ILE A 124 -6.17 10.74 -5.52
C ILE A 124 -7.56 11.02 -4.93
N ILE A 125 -7.88 10.54 -3.72
CA ILE A 125 -9.15 10.88 -3.06
C ILE A 125 -9.27 12.40 -2.91
N ALA A 126 -8.20 13.08 -2.48
CA ALA A 126 -8.18 14.54 -2.38
C ALA A 126 -8.35 15.22 -3.74
N LEU A 127 -7.64 14.75 -4.77
CA LEU A 127 -7.74 15.29 -6.14
C LEU A 127 -9.15 15.12 -6.72
N LEU A 128 -9.78 13.97 -6.54
CA LEU A 128 -11.16 13.73 -6.96
C LEU A 128 -12.12 14.63 -6.18
N GLY A 129 -11.90 14.83 -4.88
CA GLY A 129 -12.71 15.73 -4.05
C GLY A 129 -12.62 17.19 -4.49
N VAL A 130 -11.45 17.63 -4.94
CA VAL A 130 -11.28 18.94 -5.58
C VAL A 130 -12.03 18.97 -6.92
N ALA A 131 -11.88 17.93 -7.75
CA ALA A 131 -12.49 17.88 -9.07
C ALA A 131 -14.02 17.91 -9.04
N THR A 132 -14.68 17.31 -8.04
CA THR A 132 -16.15 17.37 -7.90
C THR A 132 -16.69 18.78 -7.63
N VAL A 133 -15.86 19.67 -7.08
CA VAL A 133 -16.22 21.08 -6.88
C VAL A 133 -16.22 21.82 -8.22
N TYR A 134 -15.15 21.64 -9.00
CA TYR A 134 -14.89 22.41 -10.22
C TYR A 134 -15.54 21.87 -11.51
N LEU A 135 -15.83 20.56 -11.57
CA LEU A 135 -16.53 19.93 -12.69
C LEU A 135 -18.03 19.80 -12.42
#